data_AF-A0A6P4YNW1-F1
#
_entry.id   AF-A0A6P4YNW1-F1
#
_cell.length_a   1.000
_cell.length_b   1.000
_cell.length_c   1.000
_cell.angle_alpha   90.00
_cell.angle_beta   90.00
_cell.angle_gamma   90.00
#
_symmetry.space_group_name_H-M   'P 1'
#
loop_
_entity.id
_entity.type
_entity.pdbx_description
1 polymer ?
#
loop_
_entity_poly.entity_id
_entity_poly.type
_entity_poly.pdbx_seq_one_letter_code
_entity_poly.pdbx_strand_id
1 'polypeptide(L)'
;MFWEHQSLELNKSISKKQHGLTLLNVVSHKVPTVSAKFQESLEELLEEISKCNPLFVRCVKPNTSKAALMFDTSIVLEQLRNLGILDTIRIRKKGFPVRIPFKQFADRYKFMIGELSPDSDPRGVCIMILGKLGSHFADQFQLGQSKVFLREVVEHHLETERSRILNQAATQVQRVFRGHMAVQAFSRMKSAIVTIQAGIRMAKVRETFLELRRAVVLVQATWKMILQRRRYIKLHEEAQKQAELNRLAQEKADRLAMAQQAREVTDFSHMEIPAELSYIFDSIKSWHPQHTDRNVVKVFSHVAEQPGKFSLPADVDWHQLSKYISIYLKVEKWGVTKKPISAPFHRMNNDDAHQAIAVFKMILRFMGDTRLTEEKERLLGNYIVQMGLKNEAVRDEILCQLCSQTWGDGLVSLNYERGWILLTNCLSSWFPSPTLYKYLLNHVSNSMYNGYNTHCQHKMLHSPAMDEGLPRTYPPCILEWKTNRKLANMALETRFHDGVSPNTDSVL
;
A
#
# COMPACT_ATOMS: atom_id res chain seq x y z
N MET A 1 77.51 -29.12 28.35
CA MET A 1 78.98 -29.07 28.17
C MET A 1 79.60 -30.30 27.51
N PHE A 2 79.10 -31.54 27.66
CA PHE A 2 79.63 -32.66 26.84
C PHE A 2 79.01 -32.79 25.43
N TRP A 3 77.82 -32.22 25.19
CA TRP A 3 77.15 -32.25 23.87
C TRP A 3 77.43 -31.04 22.96
N GLU A 4 78.03 -29.96 23.48
CA GLU A 4 78.42 -28.78 22.68
C GLU A 4 79.85 -28.91 22.14
N HIS A 5 80.74 -29.65 22.80
CA HIS A 5 82.12 -29.79 22.32
C HIS A 5 82.27 -30.80 21.18
N GLN A 6 81.45 -31.85 21.14
CA GLN A 6 81.53 -32.87 20.08
C GLN A 6 80.87 -32.40 18.76
N SER A 7 79.91 -31.48 18.85
CA SER A 7 79.25 -30.85 17.69
C SER A 7 80.12 -29.77 17.02
N LEU A 8 81.00 -29.11 17.77
CA LEU A 8 81.92 -28.10 17.24
C LEU A 8 83.14 -28.70 16.50
N GLU A 9 83.61 -29.90 16.86
CA GLU A 9 84.71 -30.56 16.13
C GLU A 9 84.26 -31.22 14.82
N LEU A 10 83.03 -31.75 14.74
CA LEU A 10 82.47 -32.22 13.47
C LEU A 10 82.19 -31.05 12.49
N ASN A 11 81.80 -29.88 12.99
CA ASN A 11 81.53 -28.72 12.13
C ASN A 11 82.80 -28.03 11.61
N LYS A 12 83.96 -28.20 12.27
CA LYS A 12 85.24 -27.63 11.80
C LYS A 12 85.86 -28.38 10.62
N SER A 13 85.54 -29.66 10.42
CA SER A 13 86.02 -30.42 9.25
C SER A 13 85.19 -30.18 7.98
N ILE A 14 83.97 -29.62 8.11
CA ILE A 14 83.05 -29.40 6.99
C ILE A 14 83.17 -27.97 6.40
N SER A 15 83.66 -26.99 7.16
CA SER A 15 83.74 -25.57 6.74
C SER A 15 85.04 -25.18 5.99
N LYS A 16 85.60 -26.06 5.15
CA LYS A 16 86.80 -25.75 4.32
C LYS A 16 86.60 -25.91 2.81
N LYS A 17 85.36 -25.87 2.32
CA LYS A 17 85.06 -25.84 0.89
C LYS A 17 84.11 -24.72 0.54
N GLN A 18 84.64 -23.50 0.39
CA GLN A 18 84.08 -22.52 -0.53
C GLN A 18 85.10 -21.40 -0.74
N HIS A 19 85.27 -21.01 -2.01
CA HIS A 19 86.16 -19.98 -2.56
C HIS A 19 87.53 -20.46 -3.06
N GLY A 20 87.49 -21.24 -4.15
CA GLY A 20 88.66 -21.53 -4.98
C GLY A 20 88.28 -22.26 -6.27
N LEU A 21 88.44 -21.55 -7.40
CA LEU A 21 88.41 -21.98 -8.81
C LEU A 21 87.11 -22.53 -9.40
N THR A 22 86.52 -21.73 -10.29
CA THR A 22 85.60 -22.11 -11.34
C THR A 22 86.33 -22.97 -12.39
N LEU A 23 86.52 -24.25 -12.09
CA LEU A 23 86.76 -25.28 -13.10
C LEU A 23 85.43 -25.99 -13.37
N LEU A 24 85.11 -26.19 -14.64
CA LEU A 24 83.96 -26.93 -15.15
C LEU A 24 83.80 -28.27 -14.42
N ASN A 25 82.97 -28.30 -13.37
CA ASN A 25 82.54 -29.53 -12.74
C ASN A 25 81.54 -30.18 -13.69
N VAL A 26 82.03 -31.13 -14.49
CA VAL A 26 81.20 -32.24 -14.95
C VAL A 26 80.71 -32.93 -13.68
N VAL A 27 79.47 -32.62 -13.27
CA VAL A 27 78.78 -33.32 -12.18
C VAL A 27 78.58 -34.75 -12.67
N SER A 28 79.53 -35.62 -12.36
CA SER A 28 79.32 -37.05 -12.36
C SER A 28 78.24 -37.32 -11.32
N HIS A 29 76.97 -37.41 -11.75
CA HIS A 29 75.89 -37.99 -10.97
C HIS A 29 76.24 -39.44 -10.63
N LYS A 30 77.07 -39.65 -9.61
CA LYS A 30 77.27 -40.96 -9.01
C LYS A 30 75.95 -41.34 -8.37
N VAL A 31 75.47 -42.54 -8.68
CA VAL A 31 74.25 -43.07 -8.08
C VAL A 31 74.40 -43.01 -6.55
N PRO A 32 73.47 -42.37 -5.81
CA PRO A 32 73.59 -42.22 -4.38
C PRO A 32 73.61 -43.59 -3.69
N THR A 33 74.58 -43.80 -2.80
CA THR A 33 74.71 -45.03 -2.03
C THR A 33 73.62 -45.11 -0.95
N VAL A 34 73.35 -46.30 -0.44
CA VAL A 34 72.40 -46.49 0.67
C VAL A 34 72.81 -45.66 1.89
N SER A 35 74.11 -45.60 2.21
CA SER A 35 74.63 -44.79 3.31
C SER A 35 74.41 -43.30 3.10
N ALA A 36 74.60 -42.80 1.87
CA ALA A 36 74.36 -41.39 1.56
C ALA A 36 72.88 -41.01 1.74
N LYS A 37 71.96 -41.86 1.26
CA LYS A 37 70.51 -41.65 1.47
C LYS A 37 70.10 -41.72 2.94
N PHE A 38 70.67 -42.64 3.70
CA PHE A 38 70.39 -42.76 5.13
C PHE A 38 70.89 -41.54 5.92
N GLN A 39 72.09 -41.04 5.58
CA GLN A 39 72.64 -39.84 6.22
C GLN A 39 71.76 -38.62 5.94
N GLU A 40 71.39 -38.39 4.69
CA GLU A 40 70.51 -37.28 4.30
C GLU A 40 69.16 -37.35 5.04
N SER A 41 68.52 -38.52 5.07
CA SER A 41 67.26 -38.72 5.79
C SER A 41 67.40 -38.53 7.32
N LEU A 42 68.53 -38.90 7.91
CA LEU A 42 68.79 -38.71 9.34
C LEU A 42 69.02 -37.22 9.67
N GLU A 43 69.73 -36.50 8.82
CA GLU A 43 69.97 -35.05 8.96
C GLU A 43 68.64 -34.27 8.90
N GLU A 44 67.79 -34.57 7.92
CA GLU A 44 66.44 -34.00 7.81
C GLU A 44 65.60 -34.27 9.07
N LEU A 45 65.61 -35.51 9.57
CA LEU A 45 64.87 -35.87 10.79
C LEU A 45 65.38 -35.11 12.02
N LEU A 46 66.70 -34.98 12.18
CA LEU A 46 67.29 -34.25 13.29
C LEU A 46 66.97 -32.76 13.22
N GLU A 47 66.93 -32.18 12.01
CA GLU A 47 66.53 -30.79 11.81
C GLU A 47 65.08 -30.56 12.26
N GLU A 48 64.15 -31.43 11.85
CA GLU A 48 62.74 -31.33 12.26
C GLU A 48 62.55 -31.54 13.77
N ILE A 49 63.24 -32.51 14.38
CA ILE A 49 63.20 -32.73 15.83
C ILE A 49 63.77 -31.51 16.58
N SER A 50 64.80 -30.84 16.04
CA SER A 50 65.43 -29.68 16.67
C SER A 50 64.52 -28.44 16.74
N LYS A 51 63.53 -28.35 15.84
CA LYS A 51 62.52 -27.27 15.81
C LYS A 51 61.43 -27.46 16.87
N CYS A 52 61.33 -28.65 17.46
CA CYS A 52 60.29 -29.04 18.40
C CYS A 52 60.80 -29.08 19.85
N ASN A 53 59.89 -29.21 20.81
CA ASN A 53 60.21 -29.51 22.21
C ASN A 53 60.14 -31.04 22.44
N PRO A 54 61.27 -31.77 22.49
CA PRO A 54 61.25 -33.22 22.51
C PRO A 54 60.84 -33.78 23.88
N LEU A 55 59.88 -34.70 23.87
CA LEU A 55 59.51 -35.53 25.01
C LEU A 55 60.07 -36.94 24.79
N PHE A 56 60.84 -37.45 25.75
CA PHE A 56 61.54 -38.73 25.61
C PHE A 56 60.78 -39.85 26.33
N VAL A 57 60.39 -40.89 25.57
CA VAL A 57 59.93 -42.17 26.11
C VAL A 57 61.07 -43.19 25.94
N ARG A 58 61.48 -43.83 27.04
CA ARG A 58 62.53 -44.87 27.03
C ARG A 58 61.91 -46.22 27.33
N CYS A 59 61.85 -47.08 26.32
CA CYS A 59 61.36 -48.45 26.47
C CYS A 59 62.45 -49.34 27.09
N VAL A 60 62.08 -50.15 28.08
CA VAL A 60 62.98 -51.09 28.77
C VAL A 60 62.41 -52.50 28.66
N LYS A 61 63.21 -53.44 28.16
CA LYS A 61 62.83 -54.85 28.07
C LYS A 61 63.06 -55.54 29.43
N PRO A 62 62.01 -56.08 30.09
CA PRO A 62 62.14 -56.58 31.45
C PRO A 62 62.79 -57.96 31.55
N ASN A 63 62.71 -58.79 30.50
CA ASN A 63 63.33 -60.11 30.41
C ASN A 63 63.49 -60.56 28.95
N THR A 64 64.36 -61.53 28.69
CA THR A 64 64.59 -62.13 27.36
C THR A 64 63.63 -63.27 27.01
N SER A 65 63.03 -63.92 28.00
CA SER A 65 62.11 -65.05 27.85
C SER A 65 60.71 -64.66 27.35
N LYS A 66 60.43 -63.35 27.20
CA LYS A 66 59.11 -62.79 26.86
C LYS A 66 58.03 -63.15 27.91
N ALA A 67 58.44 -63.49 29.12
CA ALA A 67 57.53 -63.81 30.20
C ALA A 67 56.87 -62.53 30.74
N ALA A 68 55.55 -62.54 30.90
CA ALA A 68 54.84 -61.44 31.55
C ALA A 68 55.27 -61.32 33.02
N LEU A 69 55.38 -60.08 33.51
CA LEU A 69 55.70 -59.75 34.91
C LEU A 69 57.03 -60.30 35.46
N MET A 70 57.88 -60.88 34.62
CA MET A 70 59.24 -61.28 35.00
C MET A 70 60.20 -60.09 34.82
N PHE A 71 60.93 -59.74 35.87
CA PHE A 71 61.90 -58.65 35.87
C PHE A 71 63.31 -59.18 36.14
N ASP A 72 64.17 -59.13 35.13
CA ASP A 72 65.58 -59.45 35.25
C ASP A 72 66.38 -58.17 35.51
N THR A 73 66.83 -58.03 36.75
CA THR A 73 67.58 -56.86 37.22
C THR A 73 68.86 -56.63 36.42
N SER A 74 69.56 -57.69 36.01
CA SER A 74 70.85 -57.56 35.30
C SER A 74 70.63 -56.98 33.91
N ILE A 75 69.64 -57.52 33.18
CA ILE A 75 69.28 -57.08 31.83
C ILE A 75 68.72 -55.66 31.84
N VAL A 76 67.89 -55.32 32.84
CA VAL A 76 67.34 -53.98 32.96
C VAL A 76 68.42 -52.97 33.35
N LEU A 77 69.30 -53.30 34.31
CA LEU A 77 70.36 -52.40 34.74
C LEU A 77 71.35 -52.06 33.61
N GLU A 78 71.70 -53.06 32.79
CA GLU A 78 72.52 -52.86 31.61
C GLU A 78 71.84 -51.90 30.61
N GLN A 79 70.54 -52.10 30.34
CA GLN A 79 69.77 -51.17 29.50
C GLN A 79 69.72 -49.76 30.07
N LEU A 80 69.51 -49.60 31.39
CA LEU A 80 69.47 -48.27 32.01
C LEU A 80 70.80 -47.51 31.87
N ARG A 81 71.93 -48.22 31.88
CA ARG A 81 73.27 -47.66 31.62
C ARG A 81 73.44 -47.30 30.14
N ASN A 82 73.14 -48.24 29.24
CA ASN A 82 73.31 -48.05 27.79
C ASN A 82 72.37 -46.98 27.21
N LEU A 83 71.17 -46.82 27.77
CA LEU A 83 70.21 -45.76 27.41
C LEU A 83 70.58 -44.40 28.04
N GLY A 84 71.61 -44.32 28.88
CA GLY A 84 72.04 -43.10 29.56
C GLY A 84 71.02 -42.54 30.56
N ILE A 85 70.08 -43.37 31.05
CA ILE A 85 69.02 -42.92 31.95
C ILE A 85 69.60 -42.49 33.30
N LEU A 86 70.57 -43.24 33.83
CA LEU A 86 71.22 -42.90 35.11
C LEU A 86 71.97 -41.57 35.03
N ASP A 87 72.69 -41.32 33.94
CA ASP A 87 73.37 -40.04 33.70
C ASP A 87 72.39 -38.89 33.50
N THR A 88 71.28 -39.15 32.79
CA THR A 88 70.20 -38.16 32.63
C THR A 88 69.60 -37.76 33.97
N ILE A 89 69.29 -38.73 34.83
CA ILE A 89 68.78 -38.48 36.19
C ILE A 89 69.80 -37.69 37.01
N ARG A 90 71.08 -38.06 36.94
CA ARG A 90 72.16 -37.38 37.66
C ARG A 90 72.31 -35.92 37.24
N ILE A 91 72.27 -35.63 35.94
CA ILE A 91 72.35 -34.27 35.39
C ILE A 91 71.12 -33.46 35.78
N ARG A 92 69.91 -34.03 35.67
CA ARG A 92 68.66 -33.35 36.06
C ARG A 92 68.58 -33.10 37.57
N LYS A 93 69.06 -34.03 38.39
CA LYS A 93 69.10 -33.90 39.87
C LYS A 93 70.14 -32.89 40.33
N LYS A 94 71.28 -32.75 39.66
CA LYS A 94 72.31 -31.77 40.08
C LYS A 94 72.09 -30.39 39.46
N GLY A 95 71.58 -30.34 38.23
CA GLY A 95 71.40 -29.10 37.48
C GLY A 95 70.01 -28.48 37.59
N PHE A 96 69.77 -27.51 36.71
CA PHE A 96 68.50 -26.78 36.55
C PHE A 96 67.93 -27.12 35.16
N PRO A 97 67.06 -28.13 35.05
CA PRO A 97 66.53 -28.60 33.77
C PRO A 97 65.62 -27.58 33.08
N VAL A 98 64.95 -26.72 33.84
CA VAL A 98 64.00 -25.72 33.32
C VAL A 98 64.74 -24.40 33.12
N ARG A 99 64.68 -23.84 31.90
CA ARG A 99 65.45 -22.64 31.51
C ARG A 99 64.58 -21.69 30.69
N ILE A 100 64.15 -20.60 31.31
CA ILE A 100 63.16 -19.69 30.73
C ILE A 100 63.79 -18.31 30.55
N PRO A 101 63.75 -17.69 29.36
CA PRO A 101 64.17 -16.29 29.16
C PRO A 101 63.43 -15.34 30.10
N PHE A 102 64.11 -14.30 30.61
CA PHE A 102 63.54 -13.37 31.60
C PHE A 102 62.19 -12.78 31.16
N LYS A 103 62.08 -12.34 29.91
CA LYS A 103 60.84 -11.80 29.35
C LYS A 103 59.68 -12.80 29.42
N GLN A 104 59.91 -14.04 28.98
CA GLN A 104 58.89 -15.08 28.99
C GLN A 104 58.45 -15.46 30.41
N PHE A 105 59.40 -15.54 31.34
CA PHE A 105 59.10 -15.80 32.75
C PHE A 105 58.29 -14.66 33.38
N ALA A 106 58.70 -13.41 33.16
CA ALA A 106 57.99 -12.23 33.63
C ALA A 106 56.56 -12.19 33.07
N ASP A 107 56.37 -12.32 31.76
CA ASP A 107 55.02 -12.30 31.16
C ASP A 107 54.12 -13.41 31.67
N ARG A 108 54.70 -14.59 31.97
CA ARG A 108 53.95 -15.74 32.45
C ARG A 108 53.56 -15.65 33.93
N TYR A 109 54.33 -14.98 34.78
CA TYR A 109 54.11 -14.99 36.23
C TYR A 109 53.91 -13.60 36.85
N LYS A 110 53.95 -12.52 36.06
CA LYS A 110 53.83 -11.13 36.56
C LYS A 110 52.61 -10.83 37.42
N PHE A 111 51.46 -11.43 37.15
CA PHE A 111 50.24 -11.20 37.97
C PHE A 111 50.34 -11.77 39.40
N MET A 112 51.39 -12.54 39.72
CA MET A 112 51.68 -12.98 41.10
C MET A 112 52.24 -11.85 41.96
N ILE A 113 52.78 -10.81 41.32
CA ILE A 113 53.24 -9.57 41.95
C ILE A 113 52.34 -8.45 41.45
N GLY A 114 51.37 -8.05 42.28
CA GLY A 114 50.27 -7.11 42.01
C GLY A 114 50.53 -6.03 40.95
N GLU A 115 50.63 -4.76 41.37
CA GLU A 115 50.90 -3.68 40.43
C GLU A 115 52.39 -3.59 40.11
N LEU A 116 52.69 -3.59 38.81
CA LEU A 116 54.04 -3.41 38.26
C LEU A 116 54.06 -2.13 37.44
N SER A 117 55.18 -1.41 37.47
CA SER A 117 55.35 -0.27 36.56
C SER A 117 55.43 -0.78 35.12
N PRO A 118 54.87 -0.05 34.13
CA PRO A 118 54.93 -0.43 32.72
C PRO A 118 56.36 -0.64 32.20
N ASP A 119 57.32 0.10 32.76
CA ASP A 119 58.74 0.10 32.37
C ASP A 119 59.62 -0.83 33.23
N SER A 120 59.00 -1.76 33.99
CA SER A 120 59.76 -2.68 34.84
C SER A 120 60.66 -3.59 34.00
N ASP A 121 61.96 -3.59 34.31
CA ASP A 121 62.94 -4.49 33.69
C ASP A 121 62.55 -5.97 33.90
N PRO A 122 62.50 -6.81 32.84
CA PRO A 122 62.12 -8.20 32.95
C PRO A 122 62.93 -9.01 33.98
N ARG A 123 64.22 -8.73 34.14
CA ARG A 123 65.06 -9.41 35.14
C ARG A 123 64.68 -8.97 36.56
N GLY A 124 64.42 -7.69 36.77
CA GLY A 124 63.85 -7.15 38.01
C GLY A 124 62.52 -7.81 38.39
N VAL A 125 61.59 -7.95 37.43
CA VAL A 125 60.31 -8.65 37.64
C VAL A 125 60.54 -10.11 38.04
N CYS A 126 61.46 -10.82 37.39
CA CYS A 126 61.82 -12.19 37.76
C CYS A 126 62.34 -12.29 39.20
N ILE A 127 63.22 -11.35 39.62
CA ILE A 127 63.75 -11.30 40.99
C ILE A 127 62.62 -11.09 42.00
N MET A 128 61.67 -10.20 41.72
CA MET A 128 60.53 -9.96 42.61
C MET A 128 59.61 -11.18 42.74
N ILE A 129 59.33 -11.90 41.64
CA ILE A 129 58.52 -13.14 41.65
C ILE A 129 59.23 -14.19 42.50
N LEU A 130 60.52 -14.43 42.23
CA LEU A 130 61.31 -15.44 42.92
C LEU A 130 61.57 -15.07 44.39
N GLY A 131 61.67 -13.78 44.71
CA GLY A 131 61.83 -13.30 46.09
C GLY A 131 60.57 -13.45 46.94
N LYS A 132 59.38 -13.52 46.32
CA LYS A 132 58.15 -13.92 47.01
C LYS A 132 58.08 -15.42 47.31
N LEU A 133 58.90 -16.23 46.65
CA LEU A 133 59.01 -17.64 47.00
C LEU A 133 59.68 -17.74 48.38
N GLY A 134 59.14 -18.60 49.24
CA GLY A 134 59.70 -18.78 50.58
C GLY A 134 61.18 -19.19 50.53
N SER A 135 61.92 -18.89 51.61
CA SER A 135 63.36 -19.15 51.72
C SER A 135 63.77 -20.60 51.42
N HIS A 136 62.86 -21.56 51.60
CA HIS A 136 63.05 -22.98 51.27
C HIS A 136 63.29 -23.28 49.78
N PHE A 137 63.03 -22.34 48.87
CA PHE A 137 63.30 -22.48 47.44
C PHE A 137 64.61 -21.82 46.98
N ALA A 138 65.37 -21.19 47.89
CA ALA A 138 66.53 -20.38 47.51
C ALA A 138 67.63 -21.15 46.75
N ASP A 139 67.81 -22.45 47.03
CA ASP A 139 68.76 -23.34 46.35
C ASP A 139 68.17 -24.03 45.09
N GLN A 140 66.87 -23.82 44.84
CA GLN A 140 66.14 -24.49 43.78
C GLN A 140 66.05 -23.69 42.48
N PHE A 141 66.57 -22.45 42.47
CA PHE A 141 66.68 -21.62 41.28
C PHE A 141 68.00 -20.86 41.21
N GLN A 142 68.37 -20.42 40.00
CA GLN A 142 69.47 -19.49 39.75
C GLN A 142 69.13 -18.51 38.63
N LEU A 143 69.71 -17.31 38.69
CA LEU A 143 69.58 -16.29 37.66
C LEU A 143 70.85 -16.27 36.81
N GLY A 144 70.70 -16.56 35.51
CA GLY A 144 71.79 -16.44 34.55
C GLY A 144 71.92 -15.02 33.98
N GLN A 145 72.62 -14.89 32.86
CA GLN A 145 72.74 -13.61 32.16
C GLN A 145 71.45 -13.21 31.41
N SER A 146 70.72 -14.18 30.85
CA SER A 146 69.52 -13.91 30.02
C SER A 146 68.29 -14.78 30.38
N LYS A 147 68.45 -15.75 31.28
CA LYS A 147 67.43 -16.76 31.60
C LYS A 147 67.37 -17.02 33.11
N VAL A 148 66.17 -17.40 33.56
CA VAL A 148 65.92 -18.01 34.87
C VAL A 148 66.14 -19.52 34.73
N PHE A 149 66.90 -20.10 35.65
CA PHE A 149 67.18 -21.52 35.74
C PHE A 149 66.45 -22.08 36.95
N LEU A 150 65.56 -23.05 36.75
CA LEU A 150 64.71 -23.62 37.79
C LEU A 150 64.89 -25.13 37.85
N ARG A 151 64.68 -25.69 39.04
CA ARG A 151 64.34 -27.10 39.21
C ARG A 151 62.84 -27.30 39.01
N GLU A 152 62.46 -28.52 38.64
CA GLU A 152 61.06 -28.90 38.36
C GLU A 152 60.12 -28.58 39.54
N VAL A 153 60.61 -28.69 40.78
CA VAL A 153 59.82 -28.37 41.99
C VAL A 153 59.37 -26.91 42.02
N VAL A 154 60.24 -25.96 41.66
CA VAL A 154 59.91 -24.52 41.67
C VAL A 154 58.97 -24.19 40.52
N GLU A 155 59.22 -24.73 39.32
CA GLU A 155 58.35 -24.54 38.17
C GLU A 155 56.94 -25.06 38.47
N HIS A 156 56.81 -26.26 39.04
CA HIS A 156 55.53 -26.84 39.41
C HIS A 156 54.78 -25.99 40.45
N HIS A 157 55.49 -25.47 41.46
CA HIS A 157 54.91 -24.58 42.46
C HIS A 157 54.38 -23.28 41.82
N LEU A 158 55.17 -22.65 40.94
CA LEU A 158 54.75 -21.45 40.21
C LEU A 158 53.51 -21.68 39.33
N GLU A 159 53.44 -22.81 38.62
CA GLU A 159 52.27 -23.18 37.80
C GLU A 159 51.02 -23.45 38.66
N THR A 160 51.20 -24.05 39.83
CA THR A 160 50.10 -24.31 40.77
C THR A 160 49.52 -23.01 41.30
N GLU A 161 50.37 -22.08 41.75
CA GLU A 161 49.94 -20.76 42.22
C GLU A 161 49.31 -19.92 41.09
N ARG A 162 49.89 -19.97 39.89
CA ARG A 162 49.29 -19.35 38.70
C ARG A 162 47.89 -19.87 38.45
N SER A 163 47.70 -21.20 38.46
CA SER A 163 46.39 -21.82 38.24
C SER A 163 45.39 -21.41 39.31
N ARG A 164 45.81 -21.35 40.58
CA ARG A 164 44.97 -20.90 41.70
C ARG A 164 44.48 -19.47 41.51
N ILE A 165 45.37 -18.53 41.17
CA ILE A 165 45.04 -17.11 40.97
C ILE A 165 44.08 -16.94 39.78
N LEU A 166 44.37 -17.60 38.64
CA LEU A 166 43.53 -17.51 37.45
C LEU A 166 42.14 -18.10 37.69
N ASN A 167 42.04 -19.24 38.38
CA ASN A 167 40.75 -19.85 38.73
C ASN A 167 39.94 -18.96 39.66
N GLN A 168 40.59 -18.30 40.63
CA GLN A 168 39.92 -17.35 41.52
C GLN A 168 39.39 -16.13 40.74
N ALA A 169 40.20 -15.55 39.85
CA ALA A 169 39.78 -14.44 38.99
C ALA A 169 38.60 -14.85 38.07
N ALA A 170 38.68 -16.02 37.44
CA ALA A 170 37.61 -16.58 36.61
C ALA A 170 36.31 -16.74 37.41
N THR A 171 36.40 -17.25 38.64
CA THR A 171 35.23 -17.43 39.52
C THR A 171 34.57 -16.09 39.85
N GLN A 172 35.36 -15.02 40.07
CA GLN A 172 34.84 -13.69 40.34
C GLN A 172 34.10 -13.11 39.12
N VAL A 173 34.67 -13.23 37.93
CA VAL A 173 34.03 -12.81 36.68
C VAL A 173 32.74 -13.61 36.46
N GLN A 174 32.78 -14.94 36.62
CA GLN A 174 31.63 -15.81 36.47
C GLN A 174 30.53 -15.48 37.48
N ARG A 175 30.87 -15.16 38.73
CA ARG A 175 29.91 -14.76 39.78
C ARG A 175 29.13 -13.52 39.36
N VAL A 176 29.83 -12.47 38.93
CA VAL A 176 29.19 -11.21 38.50
C VAL A 176 28.33 -11.43 37.27
N PHE A 177 28.83 -12.18 36.29
CA PHE A 177 28.10 -12.48 35.07
C PHE A 177 26.82 -13.29 35.34
N ARG A 178 26.91 -14.36 36.13
CA ARG A 178 25.75 -15.17 36.53
C ARG A 178 24.72 -14.33 37.30
N GLY A 179 25.17 -13.45 38.20
CA GLY A 179 24.30 -12.52 38.91
C GLY A 179 23.56 -11.57 37.95
N HIS A 180 24.29 -10.97 37.01
CA HIS A 180 23.71 -10.09 36.00
C HIS A 180 22.67 -10.82 35.14
N MET A 181 22.97 -12.05 34.70
CA MET A 181 22.03 -12.87 33.93
C MET A 181 20.76 -13.20 34.72
N ALA A 182 20.89 -13.53 36.01
CA ALA A 182 19.75 -13.80 36.88
C ALA A 182 18.86 -12.57 37.07
N VAL A 183 19.45 -11.39 37.31
CA VAL A 183 18.72 -10.12 37.45
C VAL A 183 17.96 -9.78 36.16
N GLN A 184 18.60 -9.93 35.00
CA GLN A 184 17.91 -9.71 33.72
C GLN A 184 16.76 -10.69 33.51
N ALA A 185 16.95 -11.98 33.78
CA ALA A 185 15.91 -12.99 33.62
C ALA A 185 14.71 -12.71 34.52
N PHE A 186 14.95 -12.35 35.79
CA PHE A 186 13.90 -11.97 36.72
C PHE A 186 13.14 -10.71 36.27
N SER A 187 13.85 -9.69 35.79
CA SER A 187 13.23 -8.45 35.28
C SER A 187 12.31 -8.73 34.09
N ARG A 188 12.77 -9.54 33.13
CA ARG A 188 11.95 -9.98 31.98
C ARG A 188 10.70 -10.73 32.42
N MET A 189 10.86 -11.70 33.33
CA MET A 189 9.74 -12.47 33.89
C MET A 189 8.73 -11.57 34.60
N LYS A 190 9.21 -10.66 35.46
CA LYS A 190 8.35 -9.73 36.21
C LYS A 190 7.57 -8.82 35.27
N SER A 191 8.23 -8.25 34.26
CA SER A 191 7.57 -7.40 33.26
C SER A 191 6.44 -8.15 32.54
N ALA A 192 6.71 -9.38 32.06
CA ALA A 192 5.71 -10.22 31.42
C ALA A 192 4.52 -10.51 32.33
N ILE A 193 4.76 -10.87 33.60
CA ILE A 193 3.70 -11.11 34.58
C ILE A 193 2.83 -9.87 34.77
N VAL A 194 3.44 -8.70 34.95
CA VAL A 194 2.70 -7.43 35.15
C VAL A 194 1.85 -7.10 33.93
N THR A 195 2.38 -7.26 32.72
CA THR A 195 1.63 -7.02 31.48
C THR A 195 0.43 -7.96 31.37
N ILE A 196 0.61 -9.25 31.64
CA ILE A 196 -0.49 -10.23 31.60
C ILE A 196 -1.54 -9.89 32.67
N GLN A 197 -1.12 -9.61 33.90
CA GLN A 197 -2.03 -9.25 34.98
C GLN A 197 -2.82 -7.97 34.66
N ALA A 198 -2.17 -6.95 34.09
CA ALA A 198 -2.84 -5.73 33.65
C ALA A 198 -3.89 -6.01 32.56
N GLY A 199 -3.54 -6.85 31.58
CA GLY A 199 -4.45 -7.28 30.52
C GLY A 199 -5.69 -8.00 31.07
N ILE A 200 -5.50 -8.96 31.99
CA ILE A 200 -6.59 -9.70 32.61
C ILE A 200 -7.49 -8.77 33.45
N ARG A 201 -6.91 -7.88 34.26
CA ARG A 201 -7.67 -6.91 35.06
C ARG A 201 -8.53 -6.00 34.17
N MET A 202 -7.96 -5.51 33.07
CA MET A 202 -8.69 -4.69 32.09
C MET A 202 -9.81 -5.48 31.41
N ALA A 203 -9.53 -6.71 30.95
CA ALA A 203 -10.52 -7.55 30.28
C ALA A 203 -11.76 -7.79 31.16
N LYS A 204 -11.54 -8.10 32.46
CA LYS A 204 -12.63 -8.29 33.43
C LYS A 204 -13.50 -7.05 33.59
N VAL A 205 -12.90 -5.86 33.69
CA VAL A 205 -13.65 -4.58 33.81
C VAL A 205 -14.35 -4.24 32.50
N ARG A 206 -13.71 -4.51 31.36
CA ARG A 206 -14.29 -4.24 30.04
C ARG A 206 -15.51 -5.11 29.77
N GLU A 207 -15.48 -6.38 30.16
CA GLU A 207 -16.62 -7.29 30.03
C GLU A 207 -17.85 -6.77 30.77
N THR A 208 -17.72 -6.44 32.06
CA THR A 208 -18.82 -5.90 32.86
C THR A 208 -19.33 -4.56 32.31
N PHE A 209 -18.44 -3.68 31.85
CA PHE A 209 -18.83 -2.42 31.19
C PHE A 209 -19.62 -2.66 29.90
N LEU A 210 -19.20 -3.61 29.06
CA LEU A 210 -19.88 -3.91 27.79
C LEU A 210 -21.25 -4.55 28.01
N GLU A 211 -21.42 -5.37 29.05
CA GLU A 211 -22.72 -5.88 29.47
C GLU A 211 -23.64 -4.74 29.91
N LEU A 212 -23.17 -3.87 30.81
CA LEU A 212 -23.94 -2.71 31.25
C LEU A 212 -24.31 -1.80 30.08
N ARG A 213 -23.36 -1.51 29.19
CA ARG A 213 -23.59 -0.68 28.00
C ARG A 213 -24.65 -1.29 27.10
N ARG A 214 -24.62 -2.61 26.85
CA ARG A 214 -25.65 -3.30 26.05
C ARG A 214 -27.03 -3.15 26.69
N ALA A 215 -27.12 -3.36 28.00
CA ALA A 215 -28.37 -3.18 28.74
C ALA A 215 -28.90 -1.73 28.66
N VAL A 216 -28.05 -0.74 28.86
CA VAL A 216 -28.42 0.68 28.77
C VAL A 216 -28.88 1.05 27.35
N VAL A 217 -28.14 0.64 26.32
CA VAL A 217 -28.52 0.89 24.91
C VAL A 217 -29.88 0.27 24.59
N LEU A 218 -30.14 -0.95 25.06
CA LEU A 218 -31.44 -1.61 24.87
C LEU A 218 -32.57 -0.80 25.54
N VAL A 219 -32.41 -0.43 26.81
CA VAL A 219 -33.41 0.37 27.54
C VAL A 219 -33.65 1.71 26.83
N GLN A 220 -32.60 2.40 26.41
CA GLN A 220 -32.69 3.66 25.68
C GLN A 220 -33.41 3.50 24.33
N ALA A 221 -33.10 2.44 23.57
CA ALA A 221 -33.74 2.15 22.29
C ALA A 221 -35.22 1.83 22.47
N THR A 222 -35.58 0.99 23.44
CA THR A 222 -36.96 0.65 23.77
C THR A 222 -37.74 1.89 24.21
N TRP A 223 -37.17 2.74 25.07
CA TRP A 223 -37.79 3.98 25.49
C TRP A 223 -38.04 4.93 24.30
N LYS A 224 -37.02 5.15 23.46
CA LYS A 224 -37.15 5.97 22.26
C LYS A 224 -38.22 5.43 21.30
N MET A 225 -38.27 4.11 21.11
CA MET A 225 -39.30 3.46 20.29
C MET A 225 -40.70 3.68 20.88
N ILE A 226 -40.89 3.49 22.18
CA ILE A 226 -42.19 3.71 22.84
C ILE A 226 -42.63 5.17 22.67
N LEU A 227 -41.73 6.12 22.90
CA LEU A 227 -42.02 7.55 22.75
C LEU A 227 -42.41 7.89 21.30
N GLN A 228 -41.64 7.41 20.33
CA GLN A 228 -41.93 7.65 18.92
C GLN A 228 -43.21 6.96 18.47
N ARG A 229 -43.49 5.74 18.94
CA ARG A 229 -44.74 5.02 18.64
C ARG A 229 -45.96 5.79 19.18
N ARG A 230 -45.88 6.31 20.41
CA ARG A 230 -46.94 7.17 20.98
C ARG A 230 -47.17 8.42 20.14
N ARG A 231 -46.08 9.09 19.72
CA ARG A 231 -46.17 10.27 18.85
C ARG A 231 -46.76 9.93 17.48
N TYR A 232 -46.34 8.82 16.88
CA TYR A 232 -46.85 8.34 15.60
C TYR A 232 -48.34 8.03 15.66
N ILE A 233 -48.80 7.30 16.68
CA ILE A 233 -50.22 6.97 16.86
C ILE A 233 -51.04 8.27 16.96
N LYS A 234 -50.62 9.23 17.79
CA LYS A 234 -51.30 10.52 17.92
C LYS A 234 -51.36 11.27 16.58
N LEU A 235 -50.24 11.38 15.87
CA LEU A 235 -50.19 12.02 14.55
C LEU A 235 -51.04 11.27 13.52
N HIS A 236 -51.09 9.94 13.58
CA HIS A 236 -51.88 9.12 12.68
C HIS A 236 -53.37 9.30 12.93
N GLU A 237 -53.81 9.33 14.19
CA GLU A 237 -55.19 9.64 14.56
C GLU A 237 -55.57 11.07 14.16
N GLU A 238 -54.70 12.06 14.38
CA GLU A 238 -54.90 13.43 13.92
C GLU A 238 -54.99 13.51 12.39
N ALA A 239 -54.11 12.81 11.67
CA ALA A 239 -54.12 12.73 10.22
C ALA A 239 -55.37 12.01 9.68
N GLN A 240 -55.85 10.96 10.35
CA GLN A 240 -57.10 10.30 10.00
C GLN A 240 -58.30 11.23 10.18
N LYS A 241 -58.39 11.94 11.31
CA LYS A 241 -59.43 12.96 11.54
C LYS A 241 -59.36 14.08 10.51
N GLN A 242 -58.16 14.56 10.21
CA GLN A 242 -57.96 15.59 9.19
C GLN A 242 -58.29 15.07 7.79
N ALA A 243 -57.96 13.81 7.47
CA ALA A 243 -58.32 13.19 6.20
C ALA A 243 -59.83 13.00 6.07
N GLU A 244 -60.53 12.64 7.15
CA GLU A 244 -62.00 12.55 7.16
C GLU A 244 -62.64 13.93 6.99
N LEU A 245 -62.17 14.95 7.73
CA LEU A 245 -62.60 16.34 7.56
C LEU A 245 -62.32 16.86 6.14
N ASN A 246 -61.12 16.59 5.61
CA ASN A 246 -60.74 16.95 4.26
C ASN A 246 -61.55 16.18 3.23
N ARG A 247 -61.90 14.91 3.46
CA ARG A 247 -62.77 14.13 2.58
C ARG A 247 -64.18 14.72 2.56
N LEU A 248 -64.75 15.08 3.71
CA LEU A 248 -66.05 15.74 3.76
C LEU A 248 -66.01 17.13 3.11
N ALA A 249 -64.91 17.87 3.28
CA ALA A 249 -64.68 19.15 2.60
C ALA A 249 -64.50 18.97 1.09
N GLN A 250 -63.80 17.91 0.66
CA GLN A 250 -63.59 17.54 -0.72
C GLN A 250 -64.89 17.06 -1.36
N GLU A 251 -65.71 16.24 -0.70
CA GLU A 251 -67.03 15.85 -1.21
C GLU A 251 -67.95 17.07 -1.37
N LYS A 252 -67.86 18.07 -0.48
CA LYS A 252 -68.54 19.36 -0.64
C LYS A 252 -67.94 20.18 -1.78
N ALA A 253 -66.62 20.25 -1.89
CA ALA A 253 -65.91 20.96 -2.94
C ALA A 253 -66.12 20.31 -4.30
N ASP A 254 -66.20 18.99 -4.41
CA ASP A 254 -66.50 18.19 -5.59
C ASP A 254 -67.97 18.33 -5.98
N ARG A 255 -68.90 18.47 -5.03
CA ARG A 255 -70.28 18.88 -5.38
C ARG A 255 -70.32 20.30 -5.96
N LEU A 256 -69.58 21.23 -5.37
CA LEU A 256 -69.45 22.61 -5.86
C LEU A 256 -68.68 22.66 -7.20
N ALA A 257 -67.67 21.81 -7.35
CA ALA A 257 -66.82 21.71 -8.52
C ALA A 257 -67.52 20.94 -9.62
N MET A 258 -68.29 19.88 -9.38
CA MET A 258 -69.18 19.27 -10.38
C MET A 258 -70.21 20.29 -10.89
N ALA A 259 -70.72 21.16 -10.02
CA ALA A 259 -71.53 22.30 -10.44
C ALA A 259 -70.74 23.35 -11.27
N GLN A 260 -69.41 23.46 -11.10
CA GLN A 260 -68.52 24.33 -11.90
C GLN A 260 -67.80 23.61 -13.08
N GLN A 261 -67.74 22.28 -13.11
CA GLN A 261 -66.98 21.43 -14.02
C GLN A 261 -67.90 20.80 -15.07
N ALA A 262 -69.20 20.72 -14.78
CA ALA A 262 -70.24 20.79 -15.82
C ALA A 262 -70.13 22.08 -16.66
N ARG A 263 -69.34 23.08 -16.21
CA ARG A 263 -69.07 24.33 -16.92
C ARG A 263 -67.72 24.39 -17.65
N GLU A 264 -66.69 23.61 -17.28
CA GLU A 264 -65.37 23.67 -17.96
C GLU A 264 -64.54 22.36 -17.82
N VAL A 265 -64.61 21.46 -18.82
CA VAL A 265 -63.57 20.43 -19.08
C VAL A 265 -63.26 20.44 -20.58
N THR A 266 -62.01 20.69 -20.94
CA THR A 266 -61.52 20.77 -22.33
C THR A 266 -60.67 19.55 -22.67
N ASP A 267 -60.98 18.89 -23.78
CA ASP A 267 -60.31 17.69 -24.31
C ASP A 267 -59.23 18.06 -25.35
N PHE A 268 -57.96 17.72 -25.09
CA PHE A 268 -56.79 18.08 -25.94
C PHE A 268 -56.60 17.13 -27.15
N SER A 269 -57.36 16.05 -27.15
CA SER A 269 -57.58 15.04 -28.18
C SER A 269 -57.78 15.56 -29.60
N HIS A 270 -58.41 16.74 -29.73
CA HIS A 270 -58.91 17.29 -30.98
C HIS A 270 -57.99 18.35 -31.61
N MET A 271 -56.82 18.63 -31.04
CA MET A 271 -55.88 19.58 -31.64
C MET A 271 -55.28 19.03 -32.93
N GLU A 272 -55.51 19.74 -34.04
CA GLU A 272 -55.05 19.39 -35.38
C GLU A 272 -53.52 19.18 -35.40
N ILE A 273 -53.10 18.04 -35.95
CA ILE A 273 -51.71 17.78 -36.32
C ILE A 273 -51.55 18.05 -37.82
N PRO A 274 -50.36 18.51 -38.28
CA PRO A 274 -50.08 18.63 -39.70
C PRO A 274 -50.36 17.33 -40.46
N ALA A 275 -50.85 17.44 -41.71
CA ALA A 275 -51.26 16.29 -42.52
C ALA A 275 -50.10 15.29 -42.74
N GLU A 276 -48.89 15.81 -42.85
CA GLU A 276 -47.65 15.04 -42.97
C GLU A 276 -47.41 14.18 -41.72
N LEU A 277 -47.65 14.72 -40.54
CA LEU A 277 -47.48 13.99 -39.28
C LEU A 277 -48.60 12.95 -39.08
N SER A 278 -49.82 13.27 -39.51
CA SER A 278 -50.93 12.31 -39.51
C SER A 278 -50.62 11.11 -40.41
N TYR A 279 -50.10 11.35 -41.62
CA TYR A 279 -49.66 10.29 -42.52
C TYR A 279 -48.54 9.43 -41.93
N ILE A 280 -47.56 10.04 -41.25
CA ILE A 280 -46.48 9.32 -40.56
C ILE A 280 -47.03 8.44 -39.43
N PHE A 281 -48.02 8.93 -38.66
CA PHE A 281 -48.66 8.16 -37.59
C PHE A 281 -49.39 6.92 -38.10
N ASP A 282 -49.98 6.97 -39.29
CA ASP A 282 -50.67 5.82 -39.89
C ASP A 282 -49.67 4.84 -40.53
N SER A 283 -48.59 5.35 -41.13
CA SER A 283 -47.54 4.57 -41.80
C SER A 283 -46.55 3.89 -40.83
N ILE A 284 -46.57 4.25 -39.54
CA ILE A 284 -45.61 3.75 -38.54
C ILE A 284 -45.72 2.24 -38.32
N LYS A 285 -46.94 1.67 -38.43
CA LYS A 285 -47.20 0.24 -38.19
C LYS A 285 -46.45 -0.68 -39.17
N SER A 286 -46.09 -0.16 -40.35
CA SER A 286 -45.34 -0.88 -41.39
C SER A 286 -43.83 -0.59 -41.37
N TRP A 287 -43.37 0.36 -40.57
CA TRP A 287 -41.96 0.77 -40.54
C TRP A 287 -41.16 0.02 -39.48
N HIS A 288 -40.05 -0.59 -39.89
CA HIS A 288 -39.15 -1.33 -39.00
C HIS A 288 -37.86 -0.53 -38.82
N PRO A 289 -37.66 0.18 -37.69
CA PRO A 289 -36.45 0.96 -37.47
C PRO A 289 -35.23 0.06 -37.29
N GLN A 290 -34.09 0.47 -37.86
CA GLN A 290 -32.80 -0.23 -37.74
C GLN A 290 -32.33 -0.36 -36.29
N HIS A 291 -32.69 0.61 -35.43
CA HIS A 291 -32.40 0.61 -34.01
C HIS A 291 -33.70 0.68 -33.20
N THR A 292 -33.89 -0.32 -32.34
CA THR A 292 -35.02 -0.44 -31.42
C THR A 292 -34.52 -0.37 -29.98
N ASP A 293 -35.44 -0.46 -29.02
CA ASP A 293 -35.10 -0.48 -27.61
C ASP A 293 -34.17 -1.63 -27.20
N ARG A 294 -34.13 -2.71 -27.98
CA ARG A 294 -33.21 -3.84 -27.79
C ARG A 294 -31.75 -3.48 -28.07
N ASN A 295 -31.51 -2.43 -28.87
CA ASN A 295 -30.17 -1.96 -29.22
C ASN A 295 -29.61 -0.98 -28.17
N VAL A 296 -30.37 -0.63 -27.13
CA VAL A 296 -29.94 0.25 -26.05
C VAL A 296 -29.74 -0.56 -24.78
N VAL A 297 -28.49 -0.71 -24.36
CA VAL A 297 -28.10 -1.44 -23.14
C VAL A 297 -27.58 -0.48 -22.08
N LYS A 298 -27.75 -0.85 -20.80
CA LYS A 298 -27.18 -0.09 -19.69
C LYS A 298 -25.70 -0.49 -19.54
N VAL A 299 -24.82 0.49 -19.64
CA VAL A 299 -23.38 0.31 -19.45
C VAL A 299 -23.06 0.30 -17.95
N PHE A 300 -22.25 -0.66 -17.50
CA PHE A 300 -21.79 -0.80 -16.11
C PHE A 300 -20.28 -0.59 -15.95
N SER A 301 -19.54 -0.44 -17.06
CA SER A 301 -18.10 -0.18 -17.10
C SER A 301 -17.76 1.31 -16.94
N HIS A 302 -16.48 1.61 -16.68
CA HIS A 302 -15.98 2.98 -16.62
C HIS A 302 -15.99 3.60 -18.02
N VAL A 303 -16.81 4.63 -18.21
CA VAL A 303 -16.85 5.44 -19.44
C VAL A 303 -15.88 6.59 -19.28
N ALA A 304 -15.02 6.84 -20.27
CA ALA A 304 -14.00 7.88 -20.19
C ALA A 304 -14.67 9.27 -20.11
N GLU A 305 -14.36 10.02 -19.05
CA GLU A 305 -14.87 11.38 -18.87
C GLU A 305 -14.37 12.30 -19.99
N GLN A 306 -15.28 13.08 -20.57
CA GLN A 306 -14.96 14.09 -21.58
C GLN A 306 -14.00 15.15 -20.99
N PRO A 307 -12.89 15.50 -21.69
CA PRO A 307 -11.95 16.49 -21.20
C PRO A 307 -12.53 17.90 -21.36
N GLY A 308 -13.23 18.40 -20.34
CA GLY A 308 -13.70 19.78 -20.30
C GLY A 308 -14.31 20.15 -18.96
N LYS A 309 -13.66 21.06 -18.22
CA LYS A 309 -14.26 21.68 -17.02
C LYS A 309 -15.07 22.89 -17.47
N PHE A 310 -16.36 22.69 -17.70
CA PHE A 310 -17.28 23.78 -18.03
C PHE A 310 -17.80 24.41 -16.73
N SER A 311 -17.51 25.69 -16.52
CA SER A 311 -18.09 26.46 -15.42
C SER A 311 -19.14 27.43 -15.94
N LEU A 312 -20.16 27.70 -15.12
CA LEU A 312 -21.12 28.75 -15.42
C LEU A 312 -20.39 30.10 -15.57
N PRO A 313 -20.78 30.93 -16.57
CA PRO A 313 -20.29 32.30 -16.66
C PRO A 313 -20.62 33.09 -15.39
N ALA A 314 -19.68 33.88 -14.89
CA ALA A 314 -19.83 34.63 -13.64
C ALA A 314 -20.97 35.67 -13.68
N ASP A 315 -21.41 36.06 -14.88
CA ASP A 315 -22.49 37.02 -15.12
C ASP A 315 -23.85 36.37 -15.43
N VAL A 316 -23.98 35.03 -15.33
CA VAL A 316 -25.23 34.31 -15.66
C VAL A 316 -26.42 34.78 -14.83
N ASP A 317 -26.21 35.15 -13.56
CA ASP A 317 -27.25 35.62 -12.66
C ASP A 317 -27.82 36.99 -13.04
N TRP A 318 -27.08 37.77 -13.82
CA TRP A 318 -27.53 39.08 -14.30
C TRP A 318 -28.58 38.94 -15.42
N HIS A 319 -28.67 37.77 -16.04
CA HIS A 319 -29.49 37.45 -17.21
C HIS A 319 -30.76 36.67 -16.83
N GLN A 320 -31.64 37.26 -16.02
CA GLN A 320 -32.93 36.61 -15.67
C GLN A 320 -33.90 36.57 -16.86
N LEU A 321 -34.55 35.43 -17.12
CA LEU A 321 -35.49 35.29 -18.25
C LEU A 321 -36.64 36.30 -18.23
N SER A 322 -37.08 36.74 -17.06
CA SER A 322 -38.07 37.82 -16.91
C SER A 322 -37.67 39.11 -17.64
N LYS A 323 -36.37 39.45 -17.64
CA LYS A 323 -35.84 40.61 -18.38
C LYS A 323 -35.90 40.38 -19.89
N TYR A 324 -35.58 39.17 -20.35
CA TYR A 324 -35.68 38.83 -21.77
C TYR A 324 -37.13 38.94 -22.25
N ILE A 325 -38.07 38.40 -21.49
CA ILE A 325 -39.51 38.44 -21.79
C ILE A 325 -39.98 39.89 -21.95
N SER A 326 -39.62 40.78 -21.01
CA SER A 326 -40.06 42.18 -21.06
C SER A 326 -39.45 43.00 -22.20
N ILE A 327 -38.26 42.62 -22.68
CA ILE A 327 -37.52 43.37 -23.69
C ILE A 327 -37.82 42.85 -25.10
N TYR A 328 -37.84 41.53 -25.29
CA TYR A 328 -37.84 40.90 -26.61
C TYR A 328 -39.15 40.23 -26.99
N LEU A 329 -40.02 39.88 -26.03
CA LEU A 329 -41.27 39.16 -26.29
C LEU A 329 -42.50 40.06 -26.19
N LYS A 330 -43.54 39.74 -26.99
CA LYS A 330 -44.86 40.40 -26.95
C LYS A 330 -45.89 39.42 -26.40
N VAL A 331 -45.90 39.24 -25.08
CA VAL A 331 -46.78 38.28 -24.39
C VAL A 331 -47.66 38.99 -23.37
N GLU A 332 -48.98 38.76 -23.44
CA GLU A 332 -49.96 39.34 -22.51
C GLU A 332 -49.92 38.66 -21.13
N LYS A 333 -49.73 37.33 -21.12
CA LYS A 333 -49.58 36.53 -19.90
C LYS A 333 -48.54 35.43 -20.11
N TRP A 334 -47.46 35.48 -19.34
CA TRP A 334 -46.42 34.44 -19.33
C TRP A 334 -46.79 33.31 -18.36
N GLY A 335 -46.50 32.07 -18.75
CA GLY A 335 -46.73 30.87 -17.94
C GLY A 335 -47.65 29.86 -18.60
N VAL A 336 -47.82 28.71 -17.92
CA VAL A 336 -48.54 27.55 -18.44
C VAL A 336 -49.96 27.93 -18.89
N THR A 337 -50.25 27.69 -20.18
CA THR A 337 -51.58 27.88 -20.74
C THR A 337 -52.06 26.61 -21.42
N LYS A 338 -53.37 26.38 -21.32
CA LYS A 338 -54.08 25.26 -21.91
C LYS A 338 -54.72 25.60 -23.26
N LYS A 339 -54.74 26.88 -23.63
CA LYS A 339 -55.32 27.37 -24.88
C LYS A 339 -54.20 27.63 -25.90
N PRO A 340 -54.38 27.30 -27.19
CA PRO A 340 -53.45 27.70 -28.24
C PRO A 340 -53.21 29.21 -28.21
N ILE A 341 -51.96 29.63 -28.44
CA ILE A 341 -51.63 31.04 -28.66
C ILE A 341 -52.26 31.51 -29.97
N SER A 342 -52.72 32.76 -30.00
CA SER A 342 -53.24 33.42 -31.20
C SER A 342 -52.17 34.16 -31.98
N ALA A 343 -51.01 34.42 -31.37
CA ALA A 343 -49.86 35.07 -31.97
C ALA A 343 -48.56 34.50 -31.36
N PRO A 344 -47.45 34.45 -32.12
CA PRO A 344 -46.14 34.06 -31.59
C PRO A 344 -45.62 35.03 -30.52
N PHE A 345 -44.70 34.58 -29.67
CA PHE A 345 -44.08 35.40 -28.63
C PHE A 345 -43.11 36.42 -29.21
N HIS A 346 -42.31 36.03 -30.19
CA HIS A 346 -41.43 36.93 -30.93
C HIS A 346 -42.15 37.60 -32.11
N ARG A 347 -41.65 38.76 -32.52
CA ARG A 347 -42.06 39.39 -33.78
C ARG A 347 -41.37 38.67 -34.93
N MET A 348 -42.15 38.09 -35.83
CA MET A 348 -41.68 37.33 -36.99
C MET A 348 -42.57 37.60 -38.21
N ASN A 349 -42.15 37.15 -39.39
CA ASN A 349 -42.95 37.26 -40.61
C ASN A 349 -44.21 36.36 -40.52
N ASN A 350 -45.14 36.53 -41.46
CA ASN A 350 -46.42 35.81 -41.42
C ASN A 350 -46.27 34.28 -41.53
N ASP A 351 -45.32 33.79 -42.33
CA ASP A 351 -45.12 32.35 -42.55
C ASP A 351 -44.53 31.68 -41.30
N ASP A 352 -43.50 32.30 -40.71
CA ASP A 352 -42.89 31.87 -39.45
C ASP A 352 -43.89 31.98 -38.29
N ALA A 353 -44.75 33.01 -38.28
CA ALA A 353 -45.80 33.17 -37.28
C ALA A 353 -46.82 32.04 -37.31
N HIS A 354 -47.27 31.64 -38.51
CA HIS A 354 -48.17 30.49 -38.67
C HIS A 354 -47.48 29.20 -38.21
N GLN A 355 -46.21 29.01 -38.55
CA GLN A 355 -45.44 27.85 -38.12
C GLN A 355 -45.27 27.80 -36.60
N ALA A 356 -44.95 28.93 -35.95
CA ALA A 356 -44.82 29.06 -34.51
C ALA A 356 -46.12 28.73 -33.76
N ILE A 357 -47.26 29.20 -34.27
CA ILE A 357 -48.59 28.89 -33.69
C ILE A 357 -48.92 27.40 -33.85
N ALA A 358 -48.62 26.81 -35.01
CA ALA A 358 -48.81 25.39 -35.24
C ALA A 358 -47.92 24.54 -34.31
N VAL A 359 -46.66 24.94 -34.10
CA VAL A 359 -45.76 24.29 -33.15
C VAL A 359 -46.29 24.38 -31.73
N PHE A 360 -46.84 25.52 -31.32
CA PHE A 360 -47.44 25.64 -29.99
C PHE A 360 -48.63 24.68 -29.77
N LYS A 361 -49.50 24.52 -30.78
CA LYS A 361 -50.59 23.52 -30.72
C LYS A 361 -50.05 22.10 -30.56
N MET A 362 -48.97 21.78 -31.27
CA MET A 362 -48.28 20.49 -31.15
C MET A 362 -47.62 20.32 -29.77
N ILE A 363 -47.05 21.36 -29.19
CA ILE A 363 -46.51 21.36 -27.82
C ILE A 363 -47.64 21.08 -26.81
N LEU A 364 -48.78 21.77 -26.92
CA LEU A 364 -49.95 21.53 -26.07
C LEU A 364 -50.46 20.08 -26.19
N ARG A 365 -50.51 19.54 -27.40
CA ARG A 365 -50.89 18.15 -27.63
C ARG A 365 -49.86 17.16 -27.08
N PHE A 366 -48.57 17.40 -27.29
CA PHE A 366 -47.48 16.58 -26.75
C PHE A 366 -47.56 16.50 -25.23
N MET A 367 -47.74 17.65 -24.58
CA MET A 367 -47.82 17.74 -23.13
C MET A 367 -49.13 17.19 -22.57
N GLY A 368 -50.27 17.39 -23.25
CA GLY A 368 -51.61 17.13 -22.69
C GLY A 368 -52.35 15.88 -23.17
N ASP A 369 -51.95 15.25 -24.27
CA ASP A 369 -52.65 14.08 -24.84
C ASP A 369 -52.21 12.78 -24.14
N THR A 370 -53.04 12.29 -23.23
CA THR A 370 -52.81 11.05 -22.47
C THR A 370 -52.96 9.79 -23.33
N ARG A 371 -53.46 9.90 -24.57
CA ARG A 371 -53.65 8.78 -25.49
C ARG A 371 -52.44 8.54 -26.40
N LEU A 372 -51.41 9.39 -26.31
CA LEU A 372 -50.16 9.18 -27.04
C LEU A 372 -49.42 7.97 -26.49
N THR A 373 -49.27 6.94 -27.32
CA THR A 373 -48.32 5.84 -27.11
C THR A 373 -46.88 6.37 -27.18
N GLU A 374 -45.92 5.73 -26.51
CA GLU A 374 -44.51 6.17 -26.47
C GLU A 374 -43.90 6.42 -27.87
N GLU A 375 -44.25 5.61 -28.88
CA GLU A 375 -43.81 5.81 -30.25
C GLU A 375 -44.37 7.08 -30.92
N LYS A 376 -45.65 7.39 -30.66
CA LYS A 376 -46.33 8.59 -31.20
C LYS A 376 -45.90 9.85 -30.47
N GLU A 377 -45.65 9.74 -29.16
CA GLU A 377 -45.02 10.80 -28.36
C GLU A 377 -43.65 11.16 -28.97
N ARG A 378 -42.76 10.17 -29.17
CA ARG A 378 -41.44 10.38 -29.76
C ARG A 378 -41.51 11.00 -31.16
N LEU A 379 -42.41 10.53 -32.03
CA LEU A 379 -42.59 11.09 -33.37
C LEU A 379 -43.10 12.53 -33.35
N LEU A 380 -44.08 12.84 -32.51
CA LEU A 380 -44.57 14.21 -32.33
C LEU A 380 -43.45 15.13 -31.83
N GLY A 381 -42.67 14.68 -30.85
CA GLY A 381 -41.51 15.41 -30.35
C GLY A 381 -40.44 15.63 -31.43
N ASN A 382 -40.09 14.59 -32.19
CA ASN A 382 -39.14 14.70 -33.30
C ASN A 382 -39.63 15.62 -34.40
N TYR A 383 -40.93 15.65 -34.68
CA TYR A 383 -41.51 16.56 -35.65
C TYR A 383 -41.37 18.03 -35.19
N ILE A 384 -41.64 18.31 -33.91
CA ILE A 384 -41.44 19.65 -33.32
C ILE A 384 -39.96 20.06 -33.41
N VAL A 385 -39.04 19.17 -33.07
CA VAL A 385 -37.60 19.42 -33.20
C VAL A 385 -37.19 19.67 -34.65
N GLN A 386 -37.73 18.90 -35.59
CA GLN A 386 -37.48 19.03 -37.02
C GLN A 386 -37.92 20.40 -37.57
N MET A 387 -38.98 21.00 -37.02
CA MET A 387 -39.41 22.35 -37.39
C MET A 387 -38.32 23.39 -37.08
N GLY A 388 -37.70 23.31 -35.90
CA GLY A 388 -36.56 24.16 -35.53
C GLY A 388 -35.27 23.85 -36.30
N LEU A 389 -35.07 22.61 -36.74
CA LEU A 389 -33.95 22.25 -37.61
C LEU A 389 -34.10 22.85 -39.01
N LYS A 390 -35.30 22.81 -39.58
CA LYS A 390 -35.60 23.32 -40.93
C LYS A 390 -35.65 24.84 -41.01
N ASN A 391 -36.12 25.50 -39.94
CA ASN A 391 -36.29 26.94 -39.92
C ASN A 391 -35.64 27.53 -38.66
N GLU A 392 -34.59 28.33 -38.85
CA GLU A 392 -33.86 28.98 -37.76
C GLU A 392 -34.68 30.07 -37.08
N ALA A 393 -35.55 30.77 -37.82
CA ALA A 393 -36.32 31.90 -37.29
C ALA A 393 -37.30 31.51 -36.17
N VAL A 394 -37.68 30.22 -36.09
CA VAL A 394 -38.60 29.70 -35.07
C VAL A 394 -37.90 29.04 -33.88
N ARG A 395 -36.57 28.93 -33.86
CA ARG A 395 -35.83 28.22 -32.79
C ARG A 395 -36.04 28.84 -31.41
N ASP A 396 -35.72 30.12 -31.27
CA ASP A 396 -35.89 30.85 -30.02
C ASP A 396 -37.36 30.92 -29.60
N GLU A 397 -38.28 31.02 -30.56
CA GLU A 397 -39.72 30.96 -30.33
C GLU A 397 -40.12 29.64 -29.68
N ILE A 398 -39.70 28.51 -30.24
CA ILE A 398 -40.00 27.18 -29.70
C ILE A 398 -39.43 27.03 -28.29
N LEU A 399 -38.21 27.51 -28.04
CA LEU A 399 -37.61 27.48 -26.70
C LEU A 399 -38.41 28.33 -25.70
N CYS A 400 -38.82 29.54 -26.08
CA CYS A 400 -39.62 30.41 -25.21
C CYS A 400 -41.02 29.83 -24.96
N GLN A 401 -41.65 29.22 -25.97
CA GLN A 401 -42.91 28.50 -25.84
C GLN A 401 -42.83 27.37 -24.82
N LEU A 402 -41.76 26.56 -24.89
CA LEU A 402 -41.49 25.49 -23.94
C LEU A 402 -41.19 26.03 -22.54
N CYS A 403 -40.37 27.08 -22.42
CA CYS A 403 -40.08 27.74 -21.13
C CYS A 403 -41.34 28.29 -20.46
N SER A 404 -42.29 28.82 -21.24
CA SER A 404 -43.58 29.28 -20.73
C SER A 404 -44.42 28.10 -20.20
N GLN A 405 -44.42 26.98 -20.92
CA GLN A 405 -45.12 25.75 -20.52
C GLN A 405 -44.43 25.00 -19.38
N THR A 406 -43.17 25.30 -19.09
CA THR A 406 -42.41 24.80 -17.93
C THR A 406 -42.18 25.89 -16.87
N TRP A 407 -42.96 26.97 -16.87
CA TRP A 407 -42.78 28.08 -15.92
C TRP A 407 -43.51 27.83 -14.58
N GLY A 408 -42.85 28.11 -13.45
CA GLY A 408 -43.41 28.03 -12.08
C GLY A 408 -43.16 26.69 -11.37
N ASP A 409 -43.60 26.54 -10.11
CA ASP A 409 -43.38 25.32 -9.31
C ASP A 409 -44.38 24.20 -9.69
N GLY A 410 -44.02 23.40 -10.71
CA GLY A 410 -44.85 22.35 -11.29
C GLY A 410 -45.04 21.10 -10.42
N LEU A 411 -45.70 21.23 -9.27
CA LEU A 411 -45.79 20.13 -8.30
C LEU A 411 -46.83 19.02 -8.64
N VAL A 412 -47.71 19.16 -9.65
CA VAL A 412 -48.84 18.21 -9.79
C VAL A 412 -49.36 17.97 -11.22
N SER A 413 -48.54 17.91 -12.28
CA SER A 413 -49.05 17.37 -13.56
C SER A 413 -48.01 16.59 -14.37
N LEU A 414 -48.39 15.39 -14.83
CA LEU A 414 -47.64 14.55 -15.77
C LEU A 414 -47.25 15.32 -17.06
N ASN A 415 -48.02 16.34 -17.41
CA ASN A 415 -47.80 17.21 -18.56
C ASN A 415 -46.51 18.05 -18.42
N TYR A 416 -46.08 18.32 -17.19
CA TYR A 416 -44.93 19.17 -16.88
C TYR A 416 -43.59 18.47 -17.19
N GLU A 417 -43.50 17.15 -16.91
CA GLU A 417 -42.34 16.32 -17.28
C GLU A 417 -42.15 16.26 -18.80
N ARG A 418 -43.25 16.07 -19.54
CA ARG A 418 -43.24 16.05 -21.00
C ARG A 418 -42.69 17.37 -21.58
N GLY A 419 -43.03 18.51 -21.01
CA GLY A 419 -42.47 19.81 -21.41
C GLY A 419 -40.94 19.86 -21.28
N TRP A 420 -40.39 19.42 -20.15
CA TRP A 420 -38.94 19.37 -19.91
C TRP A 420 -38.21 18.37 -20.80
N ILE A 421 -38.81 17.20 -21.06
CA ILE A 421 -38.28 16.23 -22.03
C ILE A 421 -38.18 16.87 -23.41
N LEU A 422 -39.23 17.56 -23.87
CA LEU A 422 -39.24 18.18 -25.19
C LEU A 422 -38.22 19.32 -25.30
N LEU A 423 -38.11 20.17 -24.27
CA LEU A 423 -37.09 21.22 -24.18
C LEU A 423 -35.67 20.65 -24.26
N THR A 424 -35.40 19.56 -23.55
CA THR A 424 -34.10 18.87 -23.58
C THR A 424 -33.77 18.32 -24.96
N ASN A 425 -34.76 17.78 -25.68
CA ASN A 425 -34.57 17.27 -27.04
C ASN A 425 -34.30 18.41 -28.05
N CYS A 426 -34.95 19.57 -27.90
CA CYS A 426 -34.63 20.77 -28.68
C CYS A 426 -33.18 21.21 -28.45
N LEU A 427 -32.76 21.35 -27.19
CA LEU A 427 -31.39 21.73 -26.81
C LEU A 427 -30.31 20.71 -27.23
N SER A 428 -30.70 19.46 -27.50
CA SER A 428 -29.79 18.42 -28.03
C SER A 428 -29.63 18.49 -29.55
N SER A 429 -30.39 19.35 -30.23
CA SER A 429 -30.50 19.35 -31.70
C SER A 429 -30.09 20.66 -32.34
N TRP A 430 -30.31 21.78 -31.65
CA TRP A 430 -29.99 23.12 -32.14
C TRP A 430 -29.86 24.09 -30.95
N PHE A 431 -29.21 25.22 -31.19
CA PHE A 431 -28.80 26.16 -30.15
C PHE A 431 -29.73 27.37 -30.07
N PRO A 432 -29.93 27.97 -28.89
CA PRO A 432 -30.54 29.28 -28.78
C PRO A 432 -29.64 30.33 -29.43
N SER A 433 -30.23 31.41 -29.94
CA SER A 433 -29.45 32.53 -30.45
C SER A 433 -28.53 33.12 -29.36
N PRO A 434 -27.44 33.82 -29.73
CA PRO A 434 -26.59 34.52 -28.77
C PRO A 434 -27.37 35.48 -27.86
N THR A 435 -28.49 36.03 -28.34
CA THR A 435 -29.35 36.94 -27.57
C THR A 435 -30.14 36.20 -26.51
N LEU A 436 -30.63 34.98 -26.77
CA LEU A 436 -31.39 34.18 -25.80
C LEU A 436 -30.49 33.34 -24.87
N TYR A 437 -29.31 32.92 -25.33
CA TYR A 437 -28.46 31.91 -24.69
C TYR A 437 -28.26 32.10 -23.18
N LYS A 438 -27.78 33.28 -22.73
CA LYS A 438 -27.51 33.52 -21.29
C LYS A 438 -28.78 33.56 -20.44
N TYR A 439 -29.88 34.05 -21.00
CA TYR A 439 -31.17 34.12 -20.32
C TYR A 439 -31.82 32.74 -20.15
N LEU A 440 -31.70 31.91 -21.19
CA LEU A 440 -32.15 30.53 -21.14
C LEU A 440 -31.27 29.70 -20.20
N LEU A 441 -29.94 29.90 -20.21
CA LEU A 441 -29.01 29.23 -19.31
C LEU A 441 -29.34 29.53 -17.83
N ASN A 442 -29.66 30.79 -17.51
CA ASN A 442 -30.13 31.18 -16.19
C ASN A 442 -31.45 30.47 -15.82
N HIS A 443 -32.42 30.45 -16.74
CA HIS A 443 -33.73 29.82 -16.49
C HIS A 443 -33.63 28.31 -16.21
N VAL A 444 -32.89 27.57 -17.05
CA VAL A 444 -32.76 26.12 -16.87
C VAL A 444 -31.94 25.79 -15.61
N SER A 445 -30.97 26.63 -15.23
CA SER A 445 -30.16 26.42 -14.02
C SER A 445 -30.97 26.62 -12.73
N ASN A 446 -31.92 27.57 -12.73
CA ASN A 446 -32.72 27.93 -11.55
C ASN A 446 -34.02 27.10 -11.39
N SER A 447 -34.46 26.40 -12.42
CA SER A 447 -35.74 25.66 -12.40
C SER A 447 -35.60 24.29 -11.74
N MET A 448 -36.09 24.10 -10.51
CA MET A 448 -35.87 22.87 -9.73
C MET A 448 -36.82 21.70 -10.08
N TYR A 449 -36.87 21.27 -11.35
CA TYR A 449 -37.69 20.10 -11.72
C TYR A 449 -36.86 18.82 -11.94
N ASN A 450 -36.99 17.86 -11.02
CA ASN A 450 -36.57 16.44 -11.13
C ASN A 450 -35.17 16.17 -11.72
N GLY A 451 -34.21 17.10 -11.60
CA GLY A 451 -32.86 16.97 -12.18
C GLY A 451 -32.71 17.38 -13.65
N TYR A 452 -33.77 17.90 -14.30
CA TYR A 452 -33.68 18.44 -15.66
C TYR A 452 -32.84 19.73 -15.73
N ASN A 453 -32.73 20.48 -14.63
CA ASN A 453 -31.89 21.68 -14.56
C ASN A 453 -30.42 21.38 -14.87
N THR A 454 -29.83 20.41 -14.18
CA THR A 454 -28.43 20.04 -14.36
C THR A 454 -28.20 19.42 -15.73
N HIS A 455 -29.16 18.64 -16.24
CA HIS A 455 -29.07 17.99 -17.54
C HIS A 455 -29.15 18.99 -18.72
N CYS A 456 -30.10 19.94 -18.68
CA CYS A 456 -30.20 21.01 -19.68
C CYS A 456 -29.00 21.96 -19.62
N GLN A 457 -28.56 22.33 -18.41
CA GLN A 457 -27.37 23.16 -18.20
C GLN A 457 -26.13 22.52 -18.82
N HIS A 458 -25.90 21.23 -18.58
CA HIS A 458 -24.77 20.50 -19.15
C HIS A 458 -24.80 20.54 -20.68
N LYS A 459 -25.96 20.30 -21.30
CA LYS A 459 -26.13 20.36 -22.77
C LYS A 459 -25.83 21.74 -23.35
N MET A 460 -26.30 22.80 -22.70
CA MET A 460 -26.05 24.17 -23.15
C MET A 460 -24.58 24.57 -23.05
N LEU A 461 -23.84 24.06 -22.04
CA LEU A 461 -22.42 24.38 -21.85
C LEU A 461 -21.48 23.56 -22.74
N HIS A 462 -21.80 22.28 -22.99
CA HIS A 462 -20.94 21.37 -23.75
C HIS A 462 -21.06 21.55 -25.27
N SER A 463 -22.28 21.71 -25.76
CA SER A 463 -22.57 21.59 -27.19
C SER A 463 -21.94 22.72 -28.05
N PRO A 464 -21.82 24.00 -27.61
CA PRO A 464 -21.14 25.04 -28.37
C PRO A 464 -19.60 24.91 -28.43
N ALA A 465 -19.01 24.09 -27.55
CA ALA A 465 -17.56 23.91 -27.46
C ALA A 465 -17.03 22.79 -28.37
N MET A 466 -17.92 21.95 -28.91
CA MET A 466 -17.58 20.75 -29.69
C MET A 466 -17.86 20.91 -31.19
N ASP A 467 -18.86 21.71 -31.56
CA ASP A 467 -19.29 21.94 -32.94
C ASP A 467 -19.60 23.44 -33.05
N GLU A 468 -19.11 24.15 -34.07
CA GLU A 468 -19.10 25.63 -34.22
C GLU A 468 -20.51 26.28 -34.31
N GLY A 469 -21.41 26.00 -33.35
CA GLY A 469 -22.79 26.47 -33.33
C GLY A 469 -23.70 25.86 -34.40
N LEU A 470 -23.27 24.79 -35.09
CA LEU A 470 -24.02 24.19 -36.18
C LEU A 470 -25.19 23.31 -35.69
N PRO A 471 -26.42 23.48 -36.21
CA PRO A 471 -27.55 22.61 -35.87
C PRO A 471 -27.34 21.21 -36.46
N ARG A 472 -27.92 20.19 -35.81
CA ARG A 472 -27.85 18.81 -36.30
C ARG A 472 -28.64 18.63 -37.60
N THR A 473 -28.27 17.64 -38.40
CA THR A 473 -29.01 17.30 -39.62
C THR A 473 -30.34 16.59 -39.33
N TYR A 474 -30.42 15.82 -38.24
CA TYR A 474 -31.57 14.99 -37.89
C TYR A 474 -32.01 15.17 -36.42
N PRO A 475 -33.29 14.94 -36.09
CA PRO A 475 -33.79 14.95 -34.72
C PRO A 475 -33.17 13.84 -33.85
N PRO A 476 -33.34 13.90 -32.52
CA PRO A 476 -32.73 12.95 -31.59
C PRO A 476 -33.11 11.50 -31.88
N CYS A 477 -32.11 10.62 -31.82
CA CYS A 477 -32.29 9.18 -31.99
C CYS A 477 -32.89 8.53 -30.73
N ILE A 478 -33.21 7.22 -30.82
CA ILE A 478 -33.86 6.48 -29.72
C ILE A 478 -33.01 6.45 -28.44
N LEU A 479 -31.68 6.40 -28.56
CA LEU A 479 -30.75 6.44 -27.44
C LEU A 479 -30.83 7.79 -26.71
N GLU A 480 -30.89 8.88 -27.46
CA GLU A 480 -30.98 10.25 -26.92
C GLU A 480 -32.32 10.50 -26.22
N TRP A 481 -33.42 10.02 -26.80
CA TRP A 481 -34.73 10.07 -26.14
C TRP A 481 -34.74 9.33 -24.81
N LYS A 482 -34.17 8.12 -24.77
CA LYS A 482 -34.06 7.34 -23.53
C LYS A 482 -33.20 8.03 -22.48
N THR A 483 -32.08 8.61 -22.91
CA THR A 483 -31.16 9.34 -22.05
C THR A 483 -31.79 10.60 -21.49
N ASN A 484 -32.44 11.40 -22.34
CA ASN A 484 -33.13 12.63 -21.94
C ASN A 484 -34.33 12.35 -21.00
N ARG A 485 -34.98 11.19 -21.13
CA ARG A 485 -36.04 10.75 -20.20
C ARG A 485 -35.49 10.24 -18.87
N LYS A 486 -34.32 9.59 -18.89
CA LYS A 486 -33.68 9.01 -17.69
C LYS A 486 -32.66 9.92 -17.01
N LEU A 487 -32.37 11.09 -17.58
CA LEU A 487 -31.36 12.03 -17.11
C LEU A 487 -29.98 11.35 -16.94
N ALA A 488 -29.61 10.53 -17.91
CA ALA A 488 -28.38 9.76 -17.90
C ALA A 488 -27.33 10.35 -18.86
N ASN A 489 -26.10 9.85 -18.81
CA ASN A 489 -25.09 10.08 -19.84
C ASN A 489 -25.20 9.01 -20.94
N MET A 490 -24.81 9.36 -22.16
CA MET A 490 -24.72 8.40 -23.28
C MET A 490 -23.28 7.96 -23.48
N ALA A 491 -23.10 6.71 -23.87
CA ALA A 491 -21.85 6.17 -24.36
C ALA A 491 -22.12 5.44 -25.68
N LEU A 492 -21.22 5.59 -26.65
CA LEU A 492 -21.28 4.88 -27.91
C LEU A 492 -20.05 4.00 -28.06
N GLU A 493 -20.26 2.70 -28.20
CA GLU A 493 -19.18 1.77 -28.54
C GLU A 493 -18.77 2.02 -30.00
N THR A 494 -17.54 2.45 -30.21
CA THR A 494 -16.96 2.60 -31.55
C THR A 494 -16.07 1.40 -31.83
N ARG A 495 -16.15 0.82 -33.02
CA ARG A 495 -15.26 -0.26 -33.44
C ARG A 495 -14.59 0.13 -34.74
N PHE A 496 -13.28 -0.04 -34.82
CA PHE A 496 -12.58 0.09 -36.09
C PHE A 496 -12.96 -1.06 -37.02
N HIS A 497 -12.76 -0.86 -38.33
CA HIS A 497 -13.12 -1.83 -39.37
C HIS A 497 -12.35 -3.17 -39.23
N ASP A 498 -11.23 -3.18 -38.51
CA ASP A 498 -10.44 -4.37 -38.18
C ASP A 498 -10.94 -5.14 -36.94
N GLY A 499 -12.04 -4.68 -36.31
CA GLY A 499 -12.62 -5.28 -35.12
C GLY A 499 -11.96 -4.86 -33.81
N VAL A 500 -10.97 -3.96 -33.85
CA VAL A 500 -10.34 -3.41 -32.65
C VAL A 500 -11.19 -2.27 -32.11
N SER A 501 -11.57 -2.35 -30.83
CA SER A 501 -12.20 -1.22 -30.13
C SER A 501 -11.10 -0.27 -29.64
N PRO A 502 -11.18 1.05 -29.91
CA PRO A 502 -10.37 2.00 -29.16
C PRO A 502 -10.70 1.84 -27.68
N ASN A 503 -9.68 1.94 -26.82
CA ASN A 503 -9.75 1.71 -25.37
C ASN A 503 -10.52 2.81 -24.61
N THR A 504 -11.45 3.49 -25.28
CA THR A 504 -12.19 4.64 -24.78
C THR A 504 -13.62 4.57 -25.30
N ASP A 505 -14.54 4.07 -24.47
CA ASP A 505 -15.94 4.47 -24.59
C ASP A 505 -15.98 5.95 -24.25
N SER A 506 -16.15 6.83 -25.23
CA SER A 506 -16.30 8.26 -25.01
C SER A 506 -17.73 8.61 -24.63
N VAL A 507 -17.91 9.38 -23.55
CA VAL A 507 -19.22 9.97 -23.20
C VAL A 507 -19.62 10.95 -24.31
N LEU A 508 -20.85 10.88 -24.83
CA LEU A 508 -21.39 11.89 -25.76
C LEU A 508 -22.28 12.90 -25.03
#